data_AF-A0A7J6QNP9-F1
#
_entry.id   AF-A0A7J6QNP9-F1
#
_cell.length_a   1.000
_cell.length_b   1.000
_cell.length_c   1.000
_cell.angle_alpha   90.00
_cell.angle_beta   90.00
_cell.angle_gamma   90.00
#
_symmetry.space_group_name_H-M   'P 1'
#
loop_
_entity.id
_entity.type
_entity.pdbx_description
1 polymer ?
#
loop_
_entity_poly.entity_id
_entity_poly.type
_entity_poly.pdbx_seq_one_letter_code
_entity_poly.pdbx_strand_id
1 'polypeptide(L)' 'ADAPVADKRAFDDPNEVKYPLGQLLGLAENLPAGVNPTKREAYLSEEDFTTVFGKGSKDFYSLPVWKQRTAKKAVGLF' A
#
# COMPACT_ATOMS: atom_id res chain seq x y z
N ALA A 1 -17.47 -12.90 29.52
CA ALA A 1 -17.88 -12.44 28.17
C ALA A 1 -16.93 -11.31 27.82
N ASP A 2 -15.90 -11.61 27.03
CA ASP A 2 -14.99 -10.59 26.52
C ASP A 2 -15.76 -9.78 25.46
N ALA A 3 -15.91 -8.48 25.69
CA ALA A 3 -16.55 -7.60 24.73
C ALA A 3 -15.66 -7.51 23.48
N PRO A 4 -16.23 -7.52 22.25
CA PRO A 4 -15.42 -7.31 21.07
C PRO A 4 -14.96 -5.85 21.10
N VAL A 5 -13.66 -5.64 21.26
CA VAL A 5 -13.03 -4.33 21.06
C VAL A 5 -13.28 -3.96 19.61
N ALA A 6 -14.21 -3.03 19.39
CA ALA A 6 -14.51 -2.47 18.08
C ALA A 6 -13.27 -1.72 17.59
N ASP A 7 -12.46 -2.39 16.80
CA ASP A 7 -11.29 -1.82 16.16
C ASP A 7 -11.79 -0.77 15.14
N LYS A 8 -11.54 0.51 15.46
CA LYS A 8 -11.85 1.65 14.58
C LYS A 8 -10.69 1.93 13.64
N ARG A 9 -10.13 0.94 12.96
CA ARG A 9 -9.18 1.22 11.86
C ARG A 9 -9.97 1.65 10.63
N ALA A 10 -9.69 2.87 10.15
CA ALA A 10 -10.26 3.38 8.90
C ALA A 10 -9.68 2.68 7.65
N PHE A 11 -8.60 1.91 7.81
CA PHE A 11 -7.90 1.19 6.75
C PHE A 11 -7.45 -0.18 7.26
N ASP A 12 -7.36 -1.17 6.38
CA ASP A 12 -6.85 -2.51 6.69
C ASP A 12 -5.37 -2.45 7.11
N ASP A 13 -4.93 -3.44 7.88
CA ASP A 13 -3.52 -3.63 8.21
C ASP A 13 -2.76 -4.15 6.98
N PRO A 14 -1.83 -3.38 6.38
CA PRO A 14 -1.11 -3.82 5.19
C PRO A 14 -0.15 -4.98 5.44
N ASN A 15 0.11 -5.37 6.70
CA ASN A 15 0.87 -6.57 7.02
C ASN A 15 0.02 -7.84 6.97
N GLU A 16 -1.30 -7.71 7.15
CA GLU A 16 -2.24 -8.83 7.16
C GLU A 16 -3.01 -8.95 5.84
N VAL A 17 -3.32 -7.81 5.21
CA VAL A 17 -4.14 -7.74 3.99
C VAL A 17 -3.32 -7.23 2.82
N LYS A 18 -3.33 -8.02 1.73
CA LYS A 18 -2.68 -7.67 0.45
C LYS A 18 -3.72 -7.62 -0.66
N TYR A 19 -3.50 -6.70 -1.60
CA TYR A 19 -4.35 -6.49 -2.75
C TYR A 19 -3.57 -6.72 -4.04
N PRO A 20 -4.17 -7.32 -5.08
CA PRO A 20 -3.56 -7.38 -6.41
C PRO A 20 -3.22 -5.99 -6.92
N LEU A 21 -2.08 -5.84 -7.60
CA LEU A 21 -1.61 -4.56 -8.13
C LEU A 21 -2.71 -3.78 -8.86
N GLY A 22 -3.49 -4.45 -9.71
CA GLY A 22 -4.56 -3.82 -10.49
C GLY A 22 -5.63 -3.10 -9.65
N GLN A 23 -5.87 -3.52 -8.41
CA GLN A 23 -6.83 -2.88 -7.49
C GLN A 23 -6.25 -1.67 -6.77
N LEU A 24 -4.93 -1.51 -6.79
CA LEU A 24 -4.23 -0.40 -6.13
C LEU A 24 -3.92 0.75 -7.12
N LEU A 25 -4.12 0.52 -8.42
CA LEU A 25 -3.96 1.51 -9.48
C LEU A 25 -5.23 2.37 -9.63
N GLY A 26 -5.06 3.55 -10.23
CA GLY A 26 -6.18 4.44 -10.60
C GLY A 26 -6.47 5.54 -9.59
N LEU A 27 -7.67 6.11 -9.66
CA LEU A 27 -8.10 7.21 -8.79
C LEU A 27 -8.35 6.73 -7.36
N ALA A 28 -8.08 7.59 -6.38
CA ALA A 28 -8.26 7.26 -4.96
C ALA A 28 -9.71 6.85 -4.61
N GLU A 29 -10.70 7.41 -5.31
CA GLU A 29 -12.12 7.07 -5.15
C GLU A 29 -12.48 5.66 -5.61
N ASN A 30 -11.64 5.04 -6.46
CA ASN A 30 -11.85 3.70 -7.01
C ASN A 30 -11.09 2.62 -6.23
N LEU A 31 -10.36 2.99 -5.17
CA LEU A 31 -9.64 2.03 -4.35
C LEU A 31 -10.60 1.23 -3.45
N PRO A 32 -10.23 0.00 -3.06
CA PRO A 32 -10.95 -0.73 -2.02
C PRO A 32 -11.05 0.10 -0.72
N ALA A 33 -12.17 -0.03 -0.02
CA ALA A 33 -12.49 0.82 1.14
C ALA A 33 -11.42 0.76 2.26
N GLY A 34 -10.75 -0.37 2.43
CA GLY A 34 -9.70 -0.54 3.44
C GLY A 34 -8.31 -0.10 3.00
N VAL A 35 -8.11 0.40 1.78
CA VAL A 35 -6.78 0.81 1.28
C VAL A 35 -6.50 2.27 1.63
N ASN A 36 -5.36 2.53 2.26
CA ASN A 36 -4.88 3.90 2.43
C ASN A 36 -4.35 4.45 1.09
N PRO A 37 -5.00 5.49 0.50
CA PRO A 37 -4.62 6.02 -0.82
C PRO A 37 -3.22 6.62 -0.85
N THR A 38 -2.68 7.02 0.30
CA THR A 38 -1.33 7.59 0.41
C THR A 38 -0.23 6.54 0.60
N LYS A 39 -0.60 5.27 0.85
CA LYS A 39 0.33 4.16 1.14
C LYS A 39 -0.05 2.89 0.38
N ARG A 40 -0.53 3.03 -0.87
CA ARG A 40 -1.01 1.90 -1.69
C ARG A 40 0.04 0.80 -1.84
N GLU A 41 1.30 1.18 -1.96
CA GLU A 41 2.45 0.27 -2.05
C GLU A 41 2.59 -0.67 -0.85
N ALA A 42 2.13 -0.26 0.34
CA ALA A 42 2.21 -1.10 1.53
C ALA A 42 1.31 -2.35 1.43
N TYR A 43 0.26 -2.28 0.61
CA TYR A 43 -0.71 -3.33 0.41
C TYR A 43 -0.31 -4.34 -0.68
N LEU A 44 0.86 -4.17 -1.31
CA LEU A 44 1.41 -5.15 -2.22
C LEU A 44 2.05 -6.31 -1.45
N SER A 45 2.00 -7.51 -2.04
CA SER A 45 2.87 -8.61 -1.64
C SER A 45 4.34 -8.22 -1.86
N GLU A 46 5.29 -8.84 -1.15
CA GLU A 46 6.72 -8.53 -1.33
C GLU A 46 7.19 -8.82 -2.78
N GLU A 47 6.62 -9.86 -3.41
CA GLU A 47 6.87 -10.23 -4.80
C GLU A 47 6.38 -9.16 -5.78
N ASP A 48 5.12 -8.71 -5.64
CA ASP A 48 4.59 -7.64 -6.48
C ASP A 48 5.33 -6.33 -6.23
N PHE A 49 5.66 -6.03 -4.98
CA PHE A 49 6.44 -4.84 -4.63
C PHE A 49 7.79 -4.84 -5.35
N THR A 50 8.50 -5.97 -5.30
CA THR A 50 9.79 -6.13 -5.98
C THR A 50 9.64 -6.06 -7.49
N THR A 51 8.58 -6.64 -8.05
CA THR A 51 8.28 -6.59 -9.50
C THR A 51 8.01 -5.15 -9.97
N VAL A 52 7.24 -4.39 -9.19
CA VAL A 52 6.84 -3.02 -9.53
C VAL A 52 7.97 -2.01 -9.32
N PHE A 53 8.70 -2.11 -8.20
CA PHE A 53 9.72 -1.13 -7.81
C PHE A 53 11.15 -1.57 -8.11
N GLY A 54 11.37 -2.82 -8.50
CA GLY A 54 12.70 -3.40 -8.74
C GLY A 54 13.56 -3.56 -7.49
N LYS A 55 12.97 -3.45 -6.29
CA LYS A 55 13.65 -3.55 -4.99
C LYS A 55 12.64 -3.92 -3.90
N GLY A 56 13.12 -4.48 -2.80
CA GLY A 56 12.27 -4.83 -1.65
C GLY A 56 11.72 -3.60 -0.93
N SER A 57 10.68 -3.84 -0.13
CA SER A 57 9.96 -2.79 0.62
C SER A 57 10.88 -2.02 1.56
N LYS A 58 11.76 -2.73 2.27
CA LYS A 58 12.75 -2.14 3.19
C LYS A 58 13.67 -1.13 2.49
N ASP A 59 14.19 -1.48 1.32
CA ASP A 59 15.10 -0.62 0.56
C ASP A 59 14.35 0.61 0.02
N PHE A 60 13.12 0.43 -0.43
CA PHE A 60 12.27 1.54 -0.85
C PHE A 60 12.02 2.54 0.28
N TYR A 61 11.65 2.07 1.48
CA TYR A 61 11.39 2.95 2.62
C TYR A 61 12.64 3.62 3.20
N SER A 62 13.84 3.12 2.86
CA SER A 62 15.11 3.80 3.17
C SER A 62 15.38 5.03 2.29
N LEU A 63 14.68 5.17 1.16
CA LEU A 63 14.86 6.30 0.26
C LEU A 63 14.29 7.59 0.87
N PRO A 64 14.84 8.77 0.52
CA PRO A 64 14.19 10.04 0.83
C PRO A 64 12.76 10.09 0.31
N VAL A 65 11.86 10.74 1.06
CA VAL A 65 10.41 10.84 0.74
C VAL A 65 10.15 11.34 -0.68
N TRP A 66 10.95 12.28 -1.20
CA TRP A 66 10.79 12.77 -2.56
C TRP A 66 11.04 11.68 -3.62
N LYS A 67 12.01 10.78 -3.38
CA LYS A 67 12.28 9.63 -4.27
C LYS A 67 11.16 8.60 -4.18
N GLN A 68 10.65 8.34 -2.97
CA GLN A 68 9.49 7.44 -2.79
C GLN A 68 8.26 7.96 -3.56
N ARG A 69 7.95 9.26 -3.43
CA ARG A 69 6.84 9.91 -4.17
C ARG A 69 7.03 9.80 -5.67
N THR A 70 8.22 10.09 -6.19
CA THR A 70 8.51 9.98 -7.63
C THR A 70 8.36 8.55 -8.13
N ALA A 71 8.89 7.57 -7.39
CA ALA A 71 8.77 6.16 -7.75
C ALA A 71 7.31 5.69 -7.76
N LYS A 72 6.51 6.06 -6.75
CA LYS A 72 5.06 5.75 -6.68
C LYS A 72 4.29 6.34 -7.85
N LYS A 73 4.57 7.59 -8.21
CA LYS A 73 3.96 8.24 -9.38
C LYS A 73 4.27 7.51 -10.68
N ALA A 74 5.52 7.06 -10.85
CA ALA A 74 5.96 6.36 -12.06
C ALA A 74 5.19 5.05 -12.30
N VAL A 75 4.67 4.42 -11.24
CA VAL A 75 3.93 3.15 -11.29
C VAL A 75 2.43 3.31 -11.00
N GLY A 76 1.92 4.54 -10.88
CA GLY A 76 0.49 4.79 -10.64
C GLY A 76 -0.01 4.49 -9.23
N LEU A 77 0.89 4.38 -8.24
CA LEU A 77 0.58 4.13 -6.82
C LEU A 77 0.65 5.41 -5.96
N PHE A 78 0.37 6.57 -6.55
CA PHE A 78 0.41 7.88 -5.87
C PHE A 78 -0.97 8.41 -5.50
#